data_AF-A0A258YB67-F1
#
_entry.id   AF-A0A258YB67-F1
#
_cell.length_a   1.000
_cell.length_b   1.000
_cell.length_c   1.000
_cell.angle_alpha   90.00
_cell.angle_beta   90.00
_cell.angle_gamma   90.00
#
_symmetry.space_group_name_H-M   'P 1'
#
loop_
_entity.id
_entity.type
_entity.pdbx_description
1 polymer ?
#
loop_
_entity_poly.entity_id
_entity_poly.type
_entity_poly.pdbx_seq_one_letter_code
_entity_poly.pdbx_strand_id
1 'polypeptide(L)'
;MKLSDEIRHFFLKESGIIFPAIQKSVKQHKEKEHHKERIQAIHLQNPVLDTIHQRQQVIINLLQKLRHLLGDYNIQPNWHKDWKDCVNEMFLLETKIYQWIHIEGSLLYPKLSSKHHN
;
A
#
# COMPACT_ATOMS: atom_id res chain seq x y z
N MET A 1 17.36 -0.90 8.27
CA MET A 1 17.15 -2.25 7.70
C MET A 1 16.25 -2.05 6.49
N LYS A 2 16.74 -2.26 5.26
CA LYS A 2 16.18 -1.66 4.03
C LYS A 2 14.65 -1.79 3.87
N LEU A 3 14.06 -2.95 4.16
CA LEU A 3 12.60 -3.14 4.09
C LEU A 3 11.82 -2.24 5.06
N SER A 4 12.26 -2.18 6.32
CA SER A 4 11.63 -1.33 7.35
C SER A 4 11.75 0.16 6.97
N ASP A 5 12.88 0.56 6.41
CA ASP A 5 13.12 1.94 5.99
C ASP A 5 12.23 2.31 4.79
N GLU A 6 12.10 1.43 3.80
CA GLU A 6 11.21 1.64 2.64
C GLU A 6 9.73 1.71 3.05
N ILE A 7 9.24 0.76 3.86
CA ILE A 7 7.85 0.75 4.34
C ILE A 7 7.56 2.02 5.16
N ARG A 8 8.47 2.40 6.07
CA ARG A 8 8.34 3.60 6.89
C ARG A 8 8.28 4.86 6.02
N HIS A 9 9.21 5.00 5.07
CA HIS A 9 9.20 6.14 4.16
C HIS A 9 7.97 6.18 3.26
N PHE A 10 7.39 5.02 2.93
CA PHE A 10 6.14 4.96 2.18
C PHE A 10 4.98 5.47 3.01
N PHE A 11 4.77 4.92 4.22
CA PHE A 11 3.69 5.34 5.13
C PHE A 11 3.79 6.80 5.54
N LEU A 12 5.00 7.35 5.71
CA LEU A 12 5.19 8.78 6.00
C LEU A 12 4.72 9.67 4.84
N LYS A 13 4.98 9.26 3.59
CA LYS A 13 4.49 10.02 2.42
C LYS A 13 2.98 9.89 2.27
N GLU A 14 2.42 8.72 2.56
CA GLU A 14 0.97 8.54 2.50
C GLU A 14 0.23 9.34 3.55
N SER A 15 0.61 9.17 4.81
CA SER A 15 0.00 9.89 5.93
C SER A 15 0.24 11.40 5.89
N GLY A 16 1.40 11.85 5.40
CA GLY A 16 1.76 13.27 5.37
C GLY A 16 1.26 14.02 4.14
N ILE A 17 1.12 13.35 2.99
CA ILE A 17 0.87 14.03 1.70
C ILE A 17 -0.37 13.46 1.02
N ILE A 18 -0.43 12.15 0.80
CA ILE A 18 -1.47 11.53 -0.04
C ILE A 18 -2.83 11.52 0.66
N PHE A 19 -2.94 10.99 1.88
CA PHE A 19 -4.20 10.95 2.62
C PHE A 19 -4.75 12.35 2.96
N PRO A 20 -3.93 13.32 3.40
CA PRO A 20 -4.41 14.68 3.61
C PRO A 20 -4.89 15.36 2.32
N ALA A 21 -4.23 15.11 1.18
CA ALA A 21 -4.68 15.63 -0.12
C ALA A 21 -6.03 15.02 -0.54
N ILE A 22 -6.23 13.71 -0.29
CA ILE A 22 -7.51 13.03 -0.52
C ILE A 22 -8.59 13.58 0.42
N GLN A 23 -8.29 13.80 1.70
CA GLN A 23 -9.27 14.33 2.66
C GLN A 23 -9.68 15.77 2.34
N LYS A 24 -8.72 16.64 1.98
CA LYS A 24 -9.00 18.04 1.63
C LYS A 24 -9.90 18.14 0.41
N SER A 25 -9.64 17.35 -0.62
CA SER A 25 -10.47 17.31 -1.82
C SER A 25 -11.88 16.76 -1.53
N VAL A 26 -12.00 15.67 -0.77
CA VAL A 26 -13.33 15.15 -0.34
C VAL A 26 -14.12 16.20 0.45
N LYS A 27 -13.48 16.96 1.36
CA LYS A 27 -14.14 18.03 2.13
C LYS A 27 -14.58 19.19 1.24
N GLN A 28 -13.75 19.62 0.29
CA GLN A 28 -14.08 20.67 -0.68
C GLN A 28 -15.26 20.28 -1.60
N HIS A 29 -15.47 18.98 -1.85
CA HIS A 29 -16.65 18.50 -2.57
C HIS A 29 -17.92 18.53 -1.71
N LYS A 30 -17.84 18.16 -0.43
CA LYS A 30 -18.99 18.21 0.50
C LYS A 30 -19.54 19.63 0.72
N GLU A 31 -18.68 20.64 0.73
CA GLU A 31 -19.12 22.05 0.85
C GLU A 31 -19.81 22.57 -0.42
N LYS A 32 -19.66 21.89 -1.57
CA LYS A 32 -20.32 22.22 -2.84
C LYS A 32 -21.59 21.37 -3.12
N GLU A 33 -21.97 20.47 -2.21
CA GLU A 33 -23.14 19.56 -2.35
C GLU A 33 -24.52 20.23 -2.21
N HIS A 34 -24.62 21.56 -2.22
CA HIS A 34 -25.89 22.23 -2.55
C HIS A 34 -26.16 22.33 -4.07
N HIS A 35 -25.24 21.87 -4.92
CA HIS A 35 -25.45 21.77 -6.35
C HIS A 35 -24.99 20.40 -6.87
N LYS A 36 -25.94 19.46 -6.89
CA LYS A 36 -26.08 18.32 -7.81
C LYS A 36 -24.80 17.75 -8.45
N GLU A 37 -24.48 16.52 -8.05
CA GLU A 37 -23.78 15.50 -8.84
C GLU A 37 -22.42 15.88 -9.46
N ARG A 38 -21.34 15.51 -8.77
CA ARG A 38 -20.23 14.69 -9.31
C ARG A 38 -19.12 14.68 -8.26
N ILE A 39 -18.81 13.50 -7.74
CA ILE A 39 -17.50 13.23 -7.13
C ILE A 39 -16.49 13.41 -8.27
N GLN A 40 -16.00 14.63 -8.48
CA GLN A 40 -14.93 14.85 -9.45
C GLN A 40 -13.69 14.19 -8.87
N ALA A 41 -13.30 13.10 -9.51
CA ALA A 41 -12.14 12.31 -9.18
C ALA A 41 -10.94 13.24 -8.98
N ILE A 42 -10.34 13.13 -7.79
CA ILE A 42 -9.06 13.72 -7.44
C ILE A 42 -8.11 13.40 -8.59
N HIS A 43 -7.68 14.36 -9.41
CA HIS A 43 -6.70 14.07 -10.45
C HIS A 43 -5.33 13.96 -9.76
N LEU A 44 -5.08 12.85 -9.06
CA LEU A 44 -3.71 12.53 -8.66
C LEU A 44 -2.95 12.39 -9.98
N GLN A 45 -1.98 13.27 -10.22
CA GLN A 45 -1.22 13.24 -11.47
C GLN A 45 -0.62 11.85 -11.64
N ASN A 46 -0.80 11.26 -12.82
CA ASN A 46 -0.27 9.96 -13.22
C ASN A 46 1.16 9.65 -12.68
N PRO A 47 2.15 10.58 -12.74
CA PRO A 47 3.48 10.33 -12.18
C PRO A 47 3.54 10.02 -10.67
N VAL A 48 2.60 10.52 -9.87
CA VAL A 48 2.53 10.21 -8.43
C VAL A 48 2.08 8.77 -8.22
N LEU A 49 1.05 8.33 -8.97
CA LEU A 49 0.58 6.95 -8.94
C LEU A 49 1.65 5.99 -9.48
N ASP A 50 2.35 6.36 -10.54
CA ASP A 50 3.48 5.58 -11.06
C ASP A 50 4.59 5.41 -10.02
N THR A 51 4.93 6.48 -9.28
CA THR A 51 5.94 6.43 -8.21
C THR A 51 5.51 5.53 -7.05
N ILE A 52 4.23 5.57 -6.68
CA ILE A 52 3.61 4.71 -5.66
C ILE A 52 3.71 3.25 -6.10
N HIS A 53 3.28 2.93 -7.32
CA HIS A 53 3.34 1.57 -7.86
C HIS A 53 4.77 1.04 -7.94
N GLN A 54 5.73 1.86 -8.41
CA GLN A 54 7.15 1.49 -8.44
C GLN A 54 7.68 1.13 -7.05
N ARG A 55 7.32 1.91 -6.02
CA ARG A 55 7.72 1.63 -4.64
C ARG A 55 7.05 0.38 -4.07
N GLN A 56 5.76 0.16 -4.35
CA GLN A 56 5.09 -1.09 -3.99
C GLN A 56 5.80 -2.31 -4.61
N GLN A 57 6.24 -2.22 -5.87
CA GLN A 57 7.04 -3.27 -6.50
C GLN A 57 8.39 -3.51 -5.81
N VAL A 58 9.08 -2.46 -5.36
CA VAL A 58 10.31 -2.61 -4.56
C VAL A 58 10.04 -3.37 -3.26
N ILE A 59 8.95 -3.04 -2.56
CA ILE A 59 8.55 -3.72 -1.31
C ILE A 59 8.24 -5.20 -1.59
N ILE A 60 7.48 -5.51 -2.65
CA ILE A 60 7.16 -6.89 -3.06
C ILE A 60 8.45 -7.68 -3.35
N ASN A 61 9.37 -7.11 -4.11
CA ASN A 61 10.64 -7.75 -4.44
C ASN A 61 11.50 -8.04 -3.19
N LEU A 62 11.47 -7.15 -2.19
CA LEU A 62 12.16 -7.36 -0.92
C LEU A 62 11.50 -8.48 -0.11
N LEU A 63 10.16 -8.56 -0.10
CA LEU A 63 9.43 -9.63 0.58
C LEU A 63 9.68 -11.00 -0.06
N GLN A 64 9.68 -11.07 -1.40
CA GLN A 64 10.01 -12.31 -2.11
C GLN A 64 11.43 -12.80 -1.81
N LYS A 65 12.41 -11.89 -1.75
CA LYS A 65 13.78 -12.23 -1.32
C LYS A 65 13.81 -12.76 0.11
N LEU A 66 13.05 -12.13 1.01
CA LEU A 66 12.97 -12.53 2.40
C LEU A 66 12.32 -13.92 2.56
N ARG A 67 11.25 -14.18 1.81
CA ARG A 67 10.60 -15.51 1.73
C ARG A 67 11.60 -16.58 1.27
N HIS A 68 12.37 -16.31 0.22
CA HIS A 68 13.37 -17.25 -0.26
C HIS A 68 14.47 -17.53 0.78
N LEU A 69 14.94 -16.49 1.49
CA LEU A 69 15.92 -16.65 2.57
C LEU A 69 15.39 -17.47 3.76
N LEU A 70 14.08 -17.43 4.01
CA LEU A 70 13.40 -18.22 5.05
C LEU A 70 12.96 -19.61 4.58
N GLY A 71 13.38 -20.05 3.38
CA GLY A 71 13.02 -21.35 2.83
C GLY A 71 11.52 -21.48 2.57
N ASP A 72 10.91 -20.43 2.01
CA ASP A 72 9.47 -20.36 1.71
C ASP A 72 8.57 -20.55 2.95
N TYR A 73 9.07 -20.13 4.11
CA TYR A 73 8.44 -20.32 5.42
C TYR A 73 8.19 -21.80 5.78
N ASN A 74 8.95 -22.72 5.18
CA ASN A 74 8.85 -24.13 5.50
C ASN A 74 9.42 -24.40 6.91
N ILE A 75 8.54 -24.55 7.88
CA ILE A 75 8.91 -24.76 9.28
C ILE A 75 9.30 -26.22 9.49
N GLN A 76 10.54 -26.46 9.91
CA GLN A 76 11.00 -27.81 10.27
C GLN A 76 10.64 -28.16 11.72
N PRO A 77 10.21 -29.40 12.01
CA PRO A 77 9.78 -29.82 13.34
C PRO A 77 10.91 -29.77 14.38
N ASN A 78 12.17 -29.90 13.97
CA ASN A 78 13.35 -29.85 14.84
C ASN A 78 13.83 -28.43 15.18
N TRP A 79 13.22 -27.38 14.62
CA TRP A 79 13.61 -26.01 14.91
C TRP A 79 13.17 -25.55 16.30
N HIS A 80 13.95 -24.64 16.88
CA HIS A 80 13.63 -23.98 18.13
C HIS A 80 12.29 -23.23 18.02
N LYS A 81 11.48 -23.27 19.08
CA LYS A 81 10.14 -22.66 19.10
C LYS A 81 10.17 -21.20 18.65
N ASP A 82 11.05 -20.39 19.25
CA ASP A 82 11.16 -18.95 18.94
C ASP A 82 11.49 -18.68 17.46
N TRP A 83 12.24 -19.58 16.82
CA TRP A 83 12.53 -19.46 15.39
C TRP A 83 11.29 -19.75 14.55
N LYS A 84 10.51 -20.77 14.92
CA LYS A 84 9.22 -21.08 14.25
C LYS A 84 8.24 -19.92 14.39
N ASP A 85 8.16 -19.33 15.58
CA ASP A 85 7.30 -18.19 15.87
C ASP A 85 7.73 -16.98 15.01
N CYS A 86 9.04 -16.71 14.92
CA CYS A 86 9.58 -15.66 14.04
C CYS A 86 9.24 -15.88 12.56
N VAL A 87 9.46 -17.10 12.03
CA VAL A 87 9.12 -17.43 10.63
C VAL A 87 7.62 -17.23 10.35
N ASN A 88 6.76 -17.61 11.30
CA ASN A 88 5.32 -17.41 11.21
C ASN A 88 4.93 -15.92 11.26
N GLU A 89 5.54 -15.12 12.13
CA GLU A 89 5.33 -13.67 12.16
C GLU A 89 5.72 -13.01 10.84
N MET A 90 6.82 -13.45 10.22
CA MET A 90 7.25 -12.93 8.92
C MET A 90 6.27 -13.29 7.80
N PHE A 91 5.70 -14.49 7.82
CA PHE A 91 4.63 -14.90 6.89
C PHE A 91 3.36 -14.03 7.07
N LEU A 92 2.96 -13.79 8.31
CA LEU A 92 1.80 -12.94 8.62
C LEU A 92 2.03 -11.49 8.20
N LEU A 93 3.24 -10.96 8.42
CA LEU A 93 3.63 -9.64 7.97
C LEU A 93 3.54 -9.51 6.45
N GLU A 94 4.11 -10.46 5.72
CA GLU A 94 4.05 -10.47 4.25
C GLU A 94 2.61 -10.49 3.75
N THR A 95 1.76 -11.33 4.34
CA THR A 95 0.33 -11.40 3.99
C THR A 95 -0.38 -10.07 4.19
N LYS A 96 -0.13 -9.39 5.32
CA LYS A 96 -0.71 -8.07 5.62
C LYS A 96 -0.24 -7.00 4.63
N ILE A 97 1.04 -7.03 4.24
CA ILE A 97 1.57 -6.08 3.25
C ILE A 97 0.92 -6.30 1.89
N TYR A 98 0.76 -7.54 1.42
CA TYR A 98 0.05 -7.81 0.16
C TYR A 98 -1.41 -7.37 0.21
N GLN A 99 -2.11 -7.61 1.31
CA GLN A 99 -3.49 -7.13 1.49
C GLN A 99 -3.57 -5.61 1.41
N TRP A 100 -2.66 -4.91 2.08
CA TRP A 100 -2.58 -3.46 2.05
C TRP A 100 -2.30 -2.94 0.63
N ILE A 101 -1.29 -3.45 -0.07
CA ILE A 101 -0.99 -3.09 -1.47
C ILE A 101 -2.21 -3.35 -2.37
N HIS A 102 -2.90 -4.48 -2.17
CA HIS A 102 -4.09 -4.80 -2.93
C HIS A 102 -5.22 -3.79 -2.71
N ILE A 103 -5.54 -3.46 -1.45
CA ILE A 103 -6.57 -2.47 -1.12
C ILE A 103 -6.25 -1.12 -1.77
N GLU A 104 -5.00 -0.69 -1.69
CA GLU A 104 -4.62 0.58 -2.29
C GLU A 104 -4.71 0.55 -3.82
N GLY A 105 -4.13 -0.48 -4.44
CA GLY A 105 -4.10 -0.64 -5.90
C GLY A 105 -5.47 -0.89 -6.54
N SER A 106 -6.37 -1.60 -5.85
CA SER A 106 -7.67 -2.00 -6.41
C SER A 106 -8.83 -1.10 -5.98
N LEU A 107 -8.80 -0.53 -4.78
CA LEU A 107 -9.90 0.25 -4.23
C LEU A 107 -9.58 1.74 -4.11
N LEU A 108 -8.39 2.10 -3.64
CA LEU A 108 -8.06 3.50 -3.35
C LEU A 108 -7.66 4.25 -4.61
N TYR A 109 -6.56 3.85 -5.27
CA TYR A 109 -6.01 4.56 -6.42
C TYR A 109 -6.94 4.63 -7.64
N PRO A 110 -7.71 3.59 -8.00
CA PRO A 110 -8.65 3.68 -9.12
C PRO A 110 -9.77 4.70 -8.89
N LYS A 111 -10.23 4.88 -7.65
CA LYS A 111 -11.22 5.92 -7.29
C LYS A 111 -10.63 7.33 -7.38
N LEU A 112 -9.30 7.45 -7.31
CA LEU A 112 -8.53 8.68 -7.48
C LEU A 112 -8.02 8.88 -8.91
N SER A 113 -8.39 8.02 -9.86
CA SER A 113 -7.90 8.13 -11.24
C SER A 113 -9.02 7.94 -12.26
N SER A 114 -10.28 7.93 -11.84
CA SER A 114 -11.41 7.71 -12.75
C SER A 114 -11.48 8.83 -13.80
N LYS A 115 -10.89 8.55 -14.97
CA LYS A 115 -11.13 9.26 -16.21
C LYS A 115 -12.61 9.14 -16.52
N HIS A 116 -13.31 10.27 -16.58
CA HIS A 116 -14.55 10.37 -17.34
C HIS A 116 -14.22 9.96 -18.79
N HIS A 117 -14.59 8.75 -19.20
CA HIS A 117 -14.82 8.47 -20.61
C HIS A 117 -16.11 9.21 -20.97
N ASN A 118 -15.96 10.31 -21.72
CA ASN A 118 -17.00 10.92 -22.52
C ASN A 118 -16.89 10.34 -23.93
#